data_AF-A0A938SSA3-F1
#
_entry.id   AF-A0A938SSA3-F1
#
_cell.length_a   1.000
_cell.length_b   1.000
_cell.length_c   1.000
_cell.angle_alpha   90.00
_cell.angle_beta   90.00
_cell.angle_gamma   90.00
#
_symmetry.space_group_name_H-M   'P 1'
#
loop_
_entity.id
_entity.type
_entity.pdbx_description
1 polymer ?
#
loop_
_entity_poly.entity_id
_entity_poly.type
_entity_poly.pdbx_seq_one_letter_code
_entity_poly.pdbx_strand_id
1 'polypeptide(L)'
;MSTKTVFTTGEAAKICKVSQQTIIRCFDNGSLKGFRVPGSRFRRIPRDQLFAFMRDNGIPTDALESGKRKVLIVDDDEELVELLVDVFERDARFDIRTANNGFDAGMLVKEFRPDLVILDVMLP
;
A
#
# COMPACT_ATOMS: atom_id res chain seq x y z
N MET A 1 -0.86 -10.80 -7.84
CA MET A 1 0.07 -11.46 -6.89
C MET A 1 -0.44 -11.22 -5.48
N SER A 2 -0.48 -12.25 -4.63
CA SER A 2 -0.96 -12.11 -3.24
C SER A 2 0.03 -11.27 -2.42
N THR A 3 -0.43 -10.12 -1.93
CA THR A 3 0.38 -9.22 -1.09
C THR A 3 0.68 -9.91 0.24
N LYS A 4 1.94 -10.21 0.50
CA LYS A 4 2.37 -10.86 1.75
C LYS A 4 1.96 -10.01 2.96
N THR A 5 1.23 -10.62 3.89
CA THR A 5 0.63 -9.97 5.07
C THR A 5 1.45 -10.11 6.34
N VAL A 6 2.36 -11.10 6.41
CA VAL A 6 3.19 -11.37 7.58
C VAL A 6 4.63 -11.64 7.17
N PHE A 7 5.58 -10.99 7.85
CA PHE A 7 7.01 -11.05 7.58
C PHE A 7 7.77 -11.76 8.69
N THR A 8 8.85 -12.44 8.31
CA THR A 8 9.89 -12.90 9.24
C THR A 8 10.82 -11.75 9.61
N THR A 9 11.63 -11.91 10.66
CA THR A 9 12.64 -10.92 11.04
C THR A 9 13.67 -10.67 9.93
N GLY A 10 14.02 -11.70 9.15
CA GLY A 10 14.97 -11.56 8.05
C GLY A 10 14.38 -10.79 6.87
N GLU A 11 13.10 -10.99 6.58
CA GLU A 11 12.40 -10.25 5.53
C GLU A 11 12.19 -8.79 5.92
N ALA A 12 11.71 -8.54 7.14
CA ALA A 12 11.59 -7.18 7.67
C ALA A 12 12.95 -6.45 7.66
N ALA A 13 14.04 -7.13 8.01
CA ALA A 13 15.38 -6.56 7.97
C ALA A 13 15.81 -6.14 6.56
N LYS A 14 15.54 -6.99 5.56
CA LYS A 14 15.79 -6.67 4.14
C LYS A 14 14.99 -5.44 3.69
N ILE A 15 13.71 -5.39 4.06
CA ILE A 15 12.81 -4.27 3.72
C ILE A 15 13.30 -2.96 4.34
N CYS A 16 13.63 -2.99 5.63
CA CYS A 16 14.09 -1.81 6.36
C CYS A 16 15.57 -1.47 6.09
N LYS A 17 16.28 -2.28 5.28
CA LYS A 17 17.72 -2.14 5.00
C LYS A 17 18.59 -2.08 6.27
N VAL A 18 18.25 -2.90 7.27
CA VAL A 18 18.99 -3.02 8.54
C VAL A 18 19.39 -4.48 8.80
N SER A 19 20.20 -4.71 9.82
CA SER A 19 20.54 -6.08 10.24
C SER A 19 19.33 -6.80 10.86
N GLN A 20 19.26 -8.12 10.68
CA GLN A 20 18.23 -8.94 11.34
C GLN A 20 18.25 -8.81 12.87
N GLN A 21 19.43 -8.60 13.46
CA GLN A 21 19.59 -8.37 14.90
C GLN A 21 18.91 -7.06 15.35
N THR A 22 18.93 -6.03 14.51
CA THR A 22 18.23 -4.76 14.80
C THR A 22 16.73 -4.98 14.88
N ILE A 23 16.14 -5.67 13.89
CA ILE A 23 14.71 -6.02 13.91
C ILE A 23 14.36 -6.91 15.11
N ILE A 24 15.21 -7.89 15.45
CA ILE A 24 15.00 -8.74 16.63
C ILE A 24 15.00 -7.88 17.91
N ARG A 25 15.95 -6.95 18.06
CA ARG A 25 16.04 -6.06 19.22
C ARG A 25 14.81 -5.16 19.33
N CYS A 26 14.40 -4.55 18.23
CA CYS A 26 13.21 -3.71 18.16
C CYS A 26 11.92 -4.51 18.44
N PHE A 27 11.87 -5.79 18.08
CA PHE A 27 10.74 -6.63 18.44
C PHE A 27 10.74 -6.96 19.94
N ASP A 28 11.89 -7.38 20.46
CA ASP A 28 12.02 -7.86 21.84
C ASP A 28 11.84 -6.74 22.87
N ASN A 29 12.21 -5.49 22.54
CA ASN A 29 11.99 -4.33 23.38
C ASN A 29 10.60 -3.68 23.18
N GLY A 30 9.76 -4.22 22.29
CA GLY A 30 8.40 -3.76 22.03
C GLY A 30 8.27 -2.58 21.06
N SER A 31 9.36 -2.01 20.55
CA SER A 31 9.32 -0.93 19.55
C SER A 31 8.71 -1.37 18.21
N LEU A 32 8.81 -2.66 17.86
CA LEU A 32 8.21 -3.29 16.68
C LEU A 32 7.24 -4.39 17.14
N LYS A 33 5.94 -4.17 16.93
CA LYS A 33 4.90 -5.09 17.36
C LYS A 33 4.78 -6.31 16.44
N GLY A 34 4.36 -7.43 17.01
CA GLY A 34 4.01 -8.66 16.31
C GLY A 34 3.85 -9.81 17.29
N PHE A 35 3.98 -11.05 16.82
CA PHE A 35 3.78 -12.24 17.66
C PHE A 35 4.91 -13.26 17.51
N ARG A 36 5.08 -14.10 18.53
CA ARG A 36 5.91 -15.30 18.45
C ARG A 36 5.07 -16.47 17.99
N VAL A 37 5.63 -17.33 17.16
CA VAL A 37 4.95 -18.55 16.74
C VAL A 37 4.83 -19.49 17.95
N PRO A 38 3.64 -20.01 18.29
CA PRO A 38 3.46 -20.95 19.39
C PRO A 38 4.43 -22.14 19.28
N GLY A 39 5.09 -22.49 20.38
CA GLY A 39 6.07 -23.58 20.42
C GLY A 39 7.42 -23.26 19.73
N SER A 40 7.67 -22.03 19.29
CA SER A 40 8.91 -21.65 18.63
C SER A 40 9.45 -20.29 19.10
N ARG A 41 10.75 -20.07 18.88
CA ARG A 41 11.41 -18.77 19.11
C ARG A 41 11.21 -17.79 17.94
N PHE A 42 10.63 -18.24 16.83
CA PHE A 42 10.45 -17.42 15.64
C PHE A 42 9.43 -16.31 15.86
N ARG A 43 9.78 -15.11 15.39
CA ARG A 43 8.93 -13.92 15.42
C ARG A 43 8.24 -13.75 14.06
N ARG A 44 7.04 -13.17 14.08
CA ARG A 44 6.23 -12.81 12.93
C ARG A 44 5.74 -11.39 13.08
N ILE A 45 5.95 -10.60 12.04
CA ILE A 45 5.70 -9.17 12.03
C ILE A 45 4.59 -8.91 11.00
N PRO A 46 3.38 -8.54 11.42
CA PRO A 46 2.31 -8.13 10.52
C PRO A 46 2.72 -6.91 9.67
N ARG A 47 2.21 -6.84 8.44
CA ARG A 47 2.55 -5.77 7.48
C ARG A 47 2.26 -4.37 8.01
N ASP A 48 1.09 -4.18 8.60
CA ASP A 48 0.62 -2.93 9.21
C ASP A 48 1.56 -2.48 10.33
N GLN A 49 2.02 -3.42 11.17
CA GLN A 49 2.95 -3.13 12.26
C GLN A 49 4.35 -2.78 11.74
N LEU A 50 4.83 -3.46 10.68
CA LEU A 50 6.10 -3.13 10.05
C LEU A 50 6.04 -1.76 9.36
N PHE A 51 4.93 -1.45 8.69
CA PHE A 51 4.70 -0.16 8.05
C PHE A 51 4.66 0.98 9.09
N ALA A 52 3.90 0.81 10.17
CA ALA A 52 3.86 1.78 11.27
C ALA A 52 5.25 2.01 11.86
N PHE A 53 5.99 0.93 12.15
CA PHE A 53 7.36 1.02 12.64
C PHE A 53 8.27 1.79 11.68
N MET A 54 8.18 1.53 10.37
CA MET A 54 8.99 2.22 9.37
C MET A 54 8.68 3.72 9.34
N ARG A 55 7.39 4.08 9.28
CA ARG A 55 6.94 5.48 9.30
C ARG A 55 7.39 6.20 10.56
N ASP A 56 7.18 5.61 11.73
CA ASP A 56 7.47 6.22 13.03
C ASP A 56 8.99 6.40 13.26
N ASN A 57 9.82 5.64 12.53
CA ASN A 57 11.29 5.74 12.58
C ASN A 57 11.92 6.39 11.33
N GLY A 58 11.12 6.99 10.44
CA GLY A 58 11.62 7.66 9.24
C GLY A 58 12.29 6.74 8.22
N ILE A 59 11.96 5.44 8.21
CA ILE A 59 12.45 4.46 7.24
C ILE A 59 11.57 4.56 5.97
N PRO A 60 12.15 4.67 4.76
CA PRO A 60 11.39 4.74 3.51
C PRO A 60 10.43 3.54 3.35
N THR A 61 9.14 3.84 3.14
CA THR A 61 8.05 2.85 3.09
C THR A 61 7.84 2.24 1.71
N ASP A 62 8.55 2.72 0.67
CA ASP A 62 8.42 2.29 -0.73
C ASP A 62 8.41 0.75 -0.91
N ALA A 63 9.24 0.05 -0.13
CA ALA A 63 9.35 -1.41 -0.18
C ALA A 63 8.11 -2.16 0.38
N LEU A 64 7.28 -1.48 1.17
CA LEU A 64 5.97 -1.92 1.66
C LEU A 64 4.82 -1.14 1.02
N GLU A 65 5.07 -0.10 0.25
CA GLU A 65 4.07 0.63 -0.51
C GLU A 65 3.74 -0.07 -1.83
N SER A 66 3.27 -1.31 -1.73
CA SER A 66 2.15 -1.73 -2.59
C SER A 66 0.82 -1.26 -1.95
N GLY A 67 0.83 -0.07 -1.35
CA GLY A 67 0.08 0.31 -0.14
C GLY A 67 -1.38 0.68 -0.35
N LYS A 68 -1.75 1.07 -1.56
CA LYS A 68 -3.14 1.17 -2.01
C LYS A 68 -3.17 0.78 -3.48
N ARG A 69 -4.19 0.05 -3.91
CA ARG A 69 -4.43 -0.22 -5.33
C ARG A 69 -4.83 1.10 -5.96
N LYS A 70 -4.02 1.58 -6.89
CA LYS A 70 -4.22 2.85 -7.54
C LYS A 70 -5.24 2.69 -8.66
N VAL A 71 -6.36 3.39 -8.55
CA VAL A 71 -7.46 3.35 -9.52
C VAL A 71 -7.56 4.73 -10.17
N LEU A 72 -7.50 4.75 -11.50
CA LEU A 72 -7.81 5.95 -12.27
C LEU A 72 -9.19 5.79 -12.89
N ILE A 73 -10.10 6.70 -12.60
CA ILE A 73 -11.43 6.77 -13.23
C ILE A 73 -11.37 7.84 -14.32
N VAL A 74 -11.81 7.51 -15.52
CA VAL A 74 -11.81 8.39 -16.69
C VAL A 74 -13.23 8.44 -17.23
N ASP A 75 -13.93 9.52 -16.93
CA ASP A 75 -15.37 9.69 -17.12
C ASP A 75 -15.70 11.18 -17.07
N ASP A 76 -16.50 11.67 -18.02
CA ASP A 76 -16.89 13.09 -18.13
C ASP A 76 -18.22 13.40 -17.42
N ASP A 77 -18.96 12.39 -16.99
CA ASP A 77 -20.17 12.54 -16.15
C ASP A 77 -19.79 12.67 -14.65
N GLU A 78 -19.91 13.90 -14.12
CA GLU A 78 -19.57 14.20 -12.73
C GLU A 78 -20.40 13.38 -11.71
N GLU A 79 -21.67 13.08 -11.99
CA GLU A 79 -22.52 12.31 -11.07
C GLU A 79 -22.05 10.85 -10.97
N LEU A 80 -21.62 10.27 -12.09
CA LEU A 80 -21.09 8.90 -12.12
C LEU A 80 -19.70 8.83 -11.48
N VAL A 81 -18.84 9.83 -11.71
CA VAL A 81 -17.53 9.95 -11.04
C VAL A 81 -17.70 9.98 -9.52
N GLU A 82 -18.57 10.85 -8.99
CA GLU A 82 -18.82 10.97 -7.55
C GLU A 82 -19.30 9.63 -6.96
N LEU A 83 -20.24 8.96 -7.62
CA LEU A 83 -20.73 7.65 -7.19
C LEU A 83 -19.61 6.60 -7.14
N LEU A 84 -18.73 6.55 -8.14
CA LEU A 84 -17.63 5.59 -8.19
C LEU A 84 -16.58 5.89 -7.12
N VAL A 85 -16.23 7.15 -6.92
CA VAL A 85 -15.31 7.57 -5.85
C VAL A 85 -15.86 7.15 -4.49
N ASP A 86 -17.12 7.47 -4.20
CA ASP A 86 -17.80 7.09 -2.95
C ASP A 86 -17.78 5.58 -2.69
N VAL A 87 -17.89 4.76 -3.74
CA VAL A 87 -17.83 3.30 -3.61
C VAL A 87 -16.42 2.82 -3.28
N PHE A 88 -15.40 3.35 -3.96
CA PHE A 88 -14.01 2.93 -3.75
C PHE A 88 -13.40 3.49 -2.45
N GLU A 89 -13.75 4.71 -2.03
CA GLU A 89 -13.22 5.34 -0.81
C GLU A 89 -13.67 4.63 0.47
N ARG A 90 -14.79 3.89 0.42
CA ARG A 90 -15.23 3.02 1.53
C ARG A 90 -14.20 1.95 1.90
N ASP A 91 -13.31 1.60 0.98
CA ASP A 91 -12.21 0.67 1.21
C ASP A 91 -10.86 1.40 1.16
N ALA A 92 -10.27 1.60 2.34
CA ALA A 92 -9.00 2.30 2.52
C ALA A 92 -7.81 1.68 1.76
N ARG A 93 -7.99 0.52 1.12
CA ARG A 93 -6.99 -0.11 0.24
C ARG A 93 -6.93 0.52 -1.15
N PHE A 94 -7.80 1.44 -1.53
CA PHE A 94 -7.75 2.13 -2.82
C PHE A 94 -7.24 3.56 -2.69
N ASP A 95 -6.48 3.98 -3.69
CA ASP A 95 -6.04 5.35 -3.94
C ASP A 95 -6.62 5.74 -5.28
N ILE A 96 -7.46 6.77 -5.32
CA ILE A 96 -8.28 7.08 -6.49
C ILE A 96 -7.84 8.42 -7.05
N ARG A 97 -7.73 8.48 -8.38
CA ARG A 97 -7.70 9.73 -9.13
C ARG A 97 -8.74 9.69 -10.22
N THR A 98 -9.18 10.87 -10.64
CA THR A 98 -10.19 11.04 -11.68
C THR A 98 -9.62 11.90 -12.81
N ALA A 99 -10.12 11.69 -14.03
CA ALA A 99 -9.91 12.55 -15.18
C ALA A 99 -11.23 12.62 -15.96
N ASN A 100 -11.53 13.78 -16.53
CA ASN A 100 -12.73 14.00 -17.34
C ASN A 100 -12.45 14.04 -18.86
N ASN A 101 -11.20 13.78 -19.26
CA ASN A 101 -10.80 13.74 -20.66
C ASN A 101 -9.60 12.82 -20.88
N GLY A 102 -9.42 12.35 -22.12
CA GLY A 102 -8.35 11.41 -22.48
C GLY A 102 -6.94 11.98 -22.36
N PHE A 103 -6.76 13.30 -22.50
CA PHE A 103 -5.45 13.94 -22.39
C PHE A 103 -4.95 13.94 -20.95
N ASP A 104 -5.77 14.40 -20.01
CA ASP A 104 -5.49 14.41 -18.58
C ASP A 104 -5.34 12.97 -18.05
N ALA A 105 -6.18 12.04 -18.53
CA ALA A 105 -6.03 10.63 -18.24
C ALA A 105 -4.64 10.10 -18.66
N GLY A 106 -4.18 10.45 -19.87
CA GLY A 106 -2.86 10.07 -20.36
C GLY A 106 -1.71 10.61 -19.51
N MET A 107 -1.80 11.87 -19.08
CA MET A 107 -0.84 12.46 -18.12
C MET A 107 -0.86 11.73 -16.79
N LEU A 108 -2.05 11.48 -16.23
CA LEU A 108 -2.20 10.79 -14.95
C LEU A 108 -1.73 9.35 -15.01
N VAL A 109 -1.90 8.62 -16.11
CA VAL A 109 -1.35 7.26 -16.25
C VAL A 109 0.17 7.26 -16.02
N LYS A 110 0.88 8.26 -16.55
CA LYS A 110 2.33 8.37 -16.40
C LYS A 110 2.76 8.77 -14.99
N GLU A 111 2.07 9.75 -14.40
CA GLU A 111 2.41 10.29 -13.07
C GLU A 111 1.95 9.39 -11.92
N PHE A 112 0.69 8.96 -11.98
CA PHE A 112 0.03 8.19 -10.94
C PHE A 112 0.42 6.70 -10.98
N ARG A 113 0.68 6.17 -12.19
CA ARG A 113 0.91 4.74 -12.45
C ARG A 113 -0.20 3.87 -11.85
N PRO A 114 -1.44 4.01 -12.34
CA PRO A 114 -2.56 3.24 -11.83
C PRO A 114 -2.38 1.74 -12.05
N ASP A 115 -2.87 0.93 -11.11
CA ASP A 115 -2.96 -0.52 -11.23
C ASP A 115 -4.22 -0.96 -12.00
N LEU A 116 -5.22 -0.08 -12.07
CA LEU A 116 -6.50 -0.25 -12.76
C LEU A 116 -6.96 1.09 -13.34
N VAL A 117 -7.44 1.08 -14.58
CA VAL A 117 -8.12 2.22 -15.20
C VAL A 117 -9.56 1.81 -15.48
N ILE A 118 -10.52 2.62 -15.05
CA ILE A 118 -11.92 2.56 -15.43
C ILE A 118 -12.12 3.67 -16.44
N LEU A 119 -12.50 3.32 -17.66
CA LEU A 119 -12.58 4.25 -18.78
C LEU A 119 -13.97 4.16 -19.39
N ASP A 120 -14.65 5.30 -19.49
CA ASP A 120 -15.84 5.40 -20.33
C ASP A 120 -15.45 5.30 -21.82
N VAL A 121 -16.22 4.51 -22.55
CA VAL A 121 -16.04 4.27 -23.98
C VAL A 121 -16.72 5.33 -24.85
N MET A 122 -17.67 6.07 -24.27
CA MET A 122 -18.38 7.16 -24.95
C MET A 122 -17.71 8.52 -24.76
N LEU A 123 -16.60 8.53 -24.02
CA LEU A 123 -15.82 9.72 -23.72
C LEU A 123 -15.33 10.38 -25.02
N PRO A 124 -15.59 11.67 -25.22
CA PRO A 124 -15.38 12.36 -26.49
C PRO A 124 -13.91 12.56 -26.89
#